data_AF-A0AAD9N7A5-F1
#
_entry.id   AF-A0AAD9N7A5-F1
#
_cell.length_a   1.000
_cell.length_b   1.000
_cell.length_c   1.000
_cell.angle_alpha   90.00
_cell.angle_beta   90.00
_cell.angle_gamma   90.00
#
_symmetry.space_group_name_H-M   'P 1'
#
loop_
_entity.id
_entity.type
_entity.pdbx_description
1 polymer ?
#
loop_
_entity_poly.entity_id
_entity_poly.type
_entity_poly.pdbx_seq_one_letter_code
_entity_poly.pdbx_strand_id
1 'polypeptide(L)'
;MFKPCLVTFFLLILALYFISSLTIHVYKAKGKVKCRHCILNITTSEKVLQNNEHNFYRTLDERIEKMDADPIQVLPDYRTPCWNESLTVPDPYPLGTHLYIRFFSKNTKVRRSFQQTFEKSIAIFKNRLKTRSNKWRLRCLPFFYLIGINRGGSTSLWSSLISHPQLMGSGAAKELHYWDEVRYGAGLEEMGYGQYLALIRNDTIPRPIKSYVDLFDSVAETLRSTHVMDRNGRKFHPIGIGEGSPNYLTDFGNWKVLEANKGLSEPKYILAHILKMLTPRVKIVVILRDPIERCPSGTLVYFLTPIF
;
A
#
# COMPACT_ATOMS: atom_id res chain seq x y z
N MET A 1 -21.24 66.78 -7.47
CA MET A 1 -19.85 66.49 -7.92
C MET A 1 -19.24 65.48 -6.97
N PHE A 2 -19.33 64.18 -7.27
CA PHE A 2 -18.58 63.14 -6.55
C PHE A 2 -17.61 62.49 -7.54
N LYS A 3 -16.33 62.59 -7.18
CA LYS A 3 -15.16 62.08 -7.89
C LYS A 3 -14.87 60.62 -7.49
N PRO A 4 -14.02 59.92 -8.26
CA PRO A 4 -14.08 58.47 -8.50
C PRO A 4 -13.21 57.68 -7.52
N CYS A 5 -13.73 56.57 -7.00
CA CYS A 5 -12.96 55.65 -6.14
C CYS A 5 -13.17 54.16 -6.46
N LEU A 6 -13.79 53.81 -7.59
CA LEU A 6 -14.16 52.40 -7.85
C LEU A 6 -13.25 51.62 -8.80
N VAL A 7 -12.28 52.26 -9.47
CA VAL A 7 -11.47 51.58 -10.51
C VAL A 7 -10.12 51.08 -9.97
N THR A 8 -9.64 51.58 -8.85
CA THR A 8 -8.37 51.14 -8.24
C THR A 8 -8.48 49.89 -7.36
N PHE A 9 -9.69 49.49 -6.94
CA PHE A 9 -9.86 48.32 -6.08
C PHE A 9 -9.92 46.99 -6.85
N PHE A 10 -10.34 47.02 -8.11
CA PHE A 10 -10.45 45.81 -8.94
C PHE A 10 -9.10 45.31 -9.49
N LEU A 11 -8.11 46.20 -9.66
CA LEU A 11 -6.77 45.82 -10.13
C LEU A 11 -5.89 45.20 -9.02
N LEU A 12 -6.18 45.48 -7.75
CA LEU A 12 -5.47 44.90 -6.60
C LEU A 12 -5.90 43.45 -6.30
N ILE A 13 -7.13 43.06 -6.64
CA ILE A 13 -7.64 41.70 -6.42
C ILE A 13 -7.12 40.72 -7.48
N LEU A 14 -6.88 41.18 -8.71
CA LEU A 14 -6.26 40.37 -9.76
C LEU A 14 -4.74 40.18 -9.56
N ALA A 15 -4.05 41.14 -8.93
CA ALA A 15 -2.63 41.01 -8.61
C ALA A 15 -2.36 40.04 -7.45
N LEU A 16 -3.28 39.89 -6.50
CA LEU A 16 -3.14 38.98 -5.36
C LEU A 16 -3.55 37.53 -5.69
N TYR A 17 -4.33 37.31 -6.74
CA TYR A 17 -4.67 35.96 -7.22
C TYR A 17 -3.55 35.28 -8.04
N PHE A 18 -2.49 36.00 -8.40
CA PHE A 18 -1.39 35.46 -9.20
C PHE A 18 -0.15 35.02 -8.37
N ILE A 19 -0.18 35.18 -7.03
CA ILE A 19 1.00 34.92 -6.18
C ILE A 19 0.85 33.69 -5.25
N SER A 20 -0.32 33.04 -5.16
CA SER A 20 -0.44 31.75 -4.45
C SER A 20 -0.12 30.56 -5.37
N SER A 21 1.09 30.53 -5.93
CA SER A 21 1.63 29.31 -6.51
C SER A 21 1.84 28.30 -5.37
N LEU A 22 1.00 27.28 -5.33
CA LEU A 22 1.08 26.13 -4.44
C LEU A 22 2.46 25.49 -4.60
N THR A 23 3.40 25.87 -3.73
CA THR A 23 4.76 25.35 -3.75
C THR A 23 4.73 23.98 -3.09
N ILE A 24 4.67 22.92 -3.88
CA ILE A 24 4.87 21.55 -3.40
C ILE A 24 6.33 21.44 -2.96
N HIS A 25 6.58 21.54 -1.65
CA HIS A 25 7.90 21.26 -1.09
C HIS A 25 8.15 19.74 -1.09
N VAL A 26 8.78 19.26 -2.15
CA VAL A 26 9.44 17.95 -2.15
C VAL A 26 10.71 18.08 -1.31
N TYR A 27 10.66 17.59 -0.08
CA TYR A 27 11.87 17.44 0.75
C TYR A 27 12.78 16.39 0.11
N LYS A 28 13.80 16.84 -0.64
CA LYS A 28 14.90 16.01 -1.12
C LYS A 28 15.97 15.95 -0.04
N ALA A 29 15.93 14.91 0.81
CA ALA A 29 17.02 14.64 1.74
C ALA A 29 18.32 14.39 0.95
N LYS A 30 19.23 15.36 0.94
CA LYS A 30 20.60 15.20 0.43
C LYS A 30 21.48 14.62 1.54
N GLY A 31 21.43 13.31 1.72
CA GLY A 31 22.43 12.56 2.47
C GLY A 31 23.28 11.74 1.52
N LYS A 32 24.58 12.05 1.40
CA LYS A 32 25.54 11.18 0.71
C LYS A 32 25.91 10.04 1.67
N VAL A 33 25.26 8.89 1.53
CA VAL A 33 25.74 7.66 2.18
C VAL A 33 26.86 7.10 1.30
N LYS A 34 28.08 7.08 1.86
CA LYS A 34 29.30 6.61 1.20
C LYS A 34 29.41 5.11 1.43
N CYS A 35 28.84 4.28 0.54
CA CYS A 35 29.12 2.84 0.55
C CYS A 35 30.55 2.60 0.07
N ARG A 36 31.48 2.37 1.00
CA ARG A 36 32.79 1.81 0.69
C ARG A 36 32.62 0.28 0.61
N HIS A 37 32.94 -0.28 -0.56
CA HIS A 37 32.91 -1.71 -0.90
C HIS A 37 31.53 -2.39 -1.02
N CYS A 38 30.86 -2.17 -2.16
CA CYS A 38 30.04 -3.20 -2.79
C CYS A 38 30.39 -3.25 -4.28
N ILE A 39 31.44 -4.00 -4.63
CA ILE A 39 31.59 -4.51 -5.99
C ILE A 39 30.70 -5.76 -6.03
N LEU A 40 29.44 -5.59 -6.39
CA LEU A 40 28.58 -6.72 -6.74
C LEU A 40 28.79 -6.99 -8.23
N ASN A 41 29.58 -8.02 -8.52
CA ASN A 41 29.59 -8.64 -9.84
C ASN A 41 28.17 -9.11 -10.15
N ILE A 42 27.50 -8.43 -11.06
CA ILE A 42 26.19 -8.84 -11.59
C ILE A 42 26.45 -9.97 -12.57
N THR A 43 26.68 -11.17 -12.06
CA THR A 43 26.47 -12.40 -12.81
C THR A 43 25.00 -12.80 -12.64
N THR A 44 24.19 -12.41 -13.62
CA THR A 44 22.90 -13.03 -14.01
C THR A 44 22.30 -14.02 -13.01
N SER A 45 21.51 -13.52 -12.04
CA SER A 45 20.68 -14.35 -11.17
C SER A 45 19.27 -14.53 -11.76
N GLU A 46 19.16 -14.99 -13.00
CA GLU A 46 17.89 -15.49 -13.54
C GLU A 46 17.46 -16.83 -12.91
N LYS A 47 18.30 -17.43 -12.06
CA LYS A 47 18.12 -18.81 -11.55
C LYS A 47 17.69 -18.96 -10.08
N VAL A 48 17.44 -17.89 -9.33
CA VAL A 48 17.18 -18.01 -7.86
C VAL A 48 15.69 -18.05 -7.48
N LEU A 49 14.75 -17.77 -8.39
CA LEU A 49 13.31 -17.80 -8.07
C LEU A 49 12.60 -19.14 -8.38
N GLN A 50 13.34 -20.23 -8.54
CA GLN A 50 12.74 -21.54 -8.89
C GLN A 50 12.38 -22.46 -7.71
N ASN A 51 12.64 -22.08 -6.46
CA ASN A 51 12.37 -22.96 -5.31
C ASN A 51 11.10 -22.53 -4.56
N ASN A 52 10.03 -23.31 -4.75
CA ASN A 52 8.73 -23.33 -4.04
C ASN A 52 8.20 -21.97 -3.55
N GLU A 53 7.16 -21.43 -4.21
CA GLU A 53 6.40 -20.23 -3.81
C GLU A 53 6.18 -20.12 -2.29
N HIS A 54 5.83 -21.24 -1.64
CA HIS A 54 5.62 -21.31 -0.19
C HIS A 54 6.87 -20.95 0.64
N ASN A 55 8.06 -21.35 0.18
CA ASN A 55 9.32 -21.02 0.84
C ASN A 55 9.68 -19.54 0.68
N PHE A 56 9.44 -18.95 -0.50
CA PHE A 56 9.73 -17.53 -0.73
C PHE A 56 8.99 -16.63 0.26
N TYR A 57 7.66 -16.75 0.34
CA TYR A 57 6.87 -15.89 1.23
C TYR A 57 7.13 -16.17 2.70
N ARG A 58 7.30 -17.44 3.08
CA ARG A 58 7.63 -17.80 4.46
C ARG A 58 8.96 -17.17 4.89
N THR A 59 10.00 -17.30 4.07
CA THR A 59 11.29 -16.65 4.34
C THR A 59 11.18 -15.13 4.33
N LEU A 60 10.41 -14.54 3.41
CA LEU A 60 10.19 -13.10 3.39
C LEU A 60 9.49 -12.61 4.66
N ASP A 61 8.45 -13.30 5.12
CA ASP A 61 7.74 -12.95 6.35
C ASP A 61 8.65 -13.06 7.59
N GLU A 62 9.42 -14.14 7.72
CA GLU A 62 10.42 -14.29 8.80
C GLU A 62 11.44 -13.15 8.81
N ARG A 63 11.90 -12.73 7.63
CA ARG A 63 12.87 -11.63 7.48
C ARG A 63 12.24 -10.26 7.73
N ILE A 64 10.96 -10.06 7.42
CA ILE A 64 10.23 -8.83 7.78
C ILE A 64 10.15 -8.68 9.29
N GLU A 65 9.81 -9.74 10.02
CA GLU A 65 9.71 -9.69 11.49
C GLU A 65 11.04 -9.31 12.15
N LYS A 66 12.15 -9.80 11.58
CA LYS A 66 13.52 -9.50 12.04
C LYS A 66 14.10 -8.20 11.47
N MET A 67 13.37 -7.52 10.59
CA MET A 67 13.82 -6.31 9.87
C MET A 67 15.14 -6.52 9.11
N ASP A 68 15.27 -7.70 8.49
CA ASP A 68 16.46 -8.15 7.74
C ASP A 68 16.05 -8.70 6.36
N ALA A 69 15.06 -8.10 5.70
CA ALA A 69 14.64 -8.51 4.37
C ALA A 69 15.38 -7.73 3.28
N ASP A 70 15.75 -8.41 2.19
CA ASP A 70 16.25 -7.73 1.01
C ASP A 70 15.10 -7.00 0.29
N PRO A 71 15.38 -5.88 -0.38
CA PRO A 71 14.41 -5.27 -1.27
C PRO A 71 13.88 -6.26 -2.31
N ILE A 72 12.57 -6.20 -2.57
CA ILE A 72 11.97 -7.07 -3.58
C ILE A 72 12.58 -6.75 -4.94
N GLN A 73 13.05 -7.78 -5.64
CA GLN A 73 13.55 -7.67 -7.00
C GLN A 73 12.38 -7.44 -7.95
N VAL A 74 12.31 -6.25 -8.56
CA VAL A 74 11.18 -5.83 -9.40
C VAL A 74 11.58 -5.72 -10.86
N LEU A 75 10.60 -5.95 -11.74
CA LEU A 75 10.73 -5.80 -13.18
C LEU A 75 10.93 -4.31 -13.54
N PRO A 76 11.88 -3.99 -14.44
CA PRO A 76 12.29 -2.61 -14.72
C PRO A 76 11.31 -1.84 -15.62
N ASP A 77 10.49 -2.54 -16.40
CA ASP A 77 9.53 -2.03 -17.37
C ASP A 77 8.17 -1.67 -16.78
N TYR A 78 8.03 -1.77 -15.45
CA TYR A 78 6.81 -1.46 -14.73
C TYR A 78 6.97 -0.21 -13.85
N ARG A 79 6.00 0.70 -13.91
CA ARG A 79 5.92 1.81 -12.95
C ARG A 79 5.67 1.30 -11.54
N THR A 80 4.76 0.33 -11.41
CA THR A 80 4.46 -0.36 -10.14
C THR A 80 5.52 -1.41 -9.84
N PRO A 81 6.01 -1.54 -8.60
CA PRO A 81 6.97 -2.58 -8.25
C PRO A 81 6.32 -3.97 -8.36
N CYS A 82 6.61 -4.67 -9.45
CA CYS A 82 6.04 -5.98 -9.75
C CYS A 82 7.12 -7.03 -10.02
N TRP A 83 6.82 -8.30 -9.79
CA TRP A 83 7.70 -9.44 -10.08
C TRP A 83 6.89 -10.63 -10.60
N ASN A 84 7.56 -11.54 -11.29
CA ASN A 84 6.93 -12.78 -11.74
C ASN A 84 7.01 -13.83 -10.63
N GLU A 85 5.91 -14.53 -10.43
CA GLU A 85 5.84 -15.68 -9.52
C GLU A 85 5.44 -16.92 -10.31
N SER A 86 6.26 -17.96 -10.22
CA SER A 86 5.97 -19.29 -10.77
C SER A 86 4.94 -20.00 -9.91
N LEU A 87 3.97 -20.65 -10.57
CA LEU A 87 2.85 -21.30 -9.89
C LEU A 87 3.09 -22.79 -9.82
N THR A 88 3.09 -23.31 -8.60
CA THR A 88 3.22 -24.75 -8.35
C THR A 88 1.88 -25.44 -8.11
N VAL A 89 0.83 -24.67 -7.81
CA VAL A 89 -0.51 -25.18 -7.45
C VAL A 89 -1.58 -24.89 -8.51
N PRO A 90 -2.60 -25.76 -8.68
CA PRO A 90 -3.70 -25.55 -9.64
C PRO A 90 -4.67 -24.41 -9.27
N ASP A 91 -4.82 -24.07 -8.00
CA ASP A 91 -5.64 -22.94 -7.55
C ASP A 91 -4.95 -22.18 -6.41
N PRO A 92 -4.46 -20.95 -6.65
CA PRO A 92 -3.78 -20.16 -5.65
C PRO A 92 -4.74 -19.30 -4.81
N TYR A 93 -6.05 -19.29 -5.11
CA TYR A 93 -7.07 -18.61 -4.31
C TYR A 93 -8.31 -19.51 -4.11
N PRO A 94 -8.25 -20.51 -3.22
CA PRO A 94 -9.43 -21.29 -2.89
C PRO A 94 -10.56 -20.35 -2.45
N LEU A 95 -11.68 -20.36 -3.17
CA LEU A 95 -12.80 -19.43 -2.95
C LEU A 95 -13.27 -19.47 -1.49
N GLY A 96 -13.52 -18.29 -0.91
CA GLY A 96 -14.01 -18.15 0.46
C GLY A 96 -12.97 -18.33 1.57
N THR A 97 -11.73 -18.71 1.24
CA THR A 97 -10.66 -18.90 2.25
C THR A 97 -9.83 -17.65 2.50
N HIS A 98 -9.88 -16.68 1.59
CA HIS A 98 -9.03 -15.49 1.68
C HIS A 98 -9.33 -14.67 2.93
N LEU A 99 -8.26 -14.26 3.62
CA LEU A 99 -8.26 -13.51 4.87
C LEU A 99 -9.25 -12.33 4.86
N TYR A 100 -9.22 -11.52 3.80
CA TYR A 100 -10.05 -10.32 3.67
C TYR A 100 -11.56 -10.60 3.50
N ILE A 101 -11.94 -11.72 2.88
CA ILE A 101 -13.36 -12.10 2.76
C ILE A 101 -13.90 -12.50 4.15
N ARG A 102 -13.09 -13.20 4.95
CA ARG A 102 -13.41 -13.59 6.34
C ARG A 102 -13.41 -12.39 7.28
N PHE A 103 -12.40 -11.52 7.16
CA PHE A 103 -12.22 -10.32 7.96
C PHE A 103 -13.40 -9.35 7.82
N PHE A 104 -13.81 -9.02 6.58
CA PHE A 104 -14.92 -8.10 6.34
C PHE A 104 -16.30 -8.76 6.31
N SER A 105 -16.46 -9.96 6.88
CA SER A 105 -17.63 -10.80 6.65
C SER A 105 -19.00 -10.17 7.01
N LYS A 106 -19.09 -9.30 8.02
CA LYS A 106 -20.36 -8.59 8.34
C LYS A 106 -20.57 -7.30 7.56
N ASN A 107 -19.52 -6.67 7.02
CA ASN A 107 -19.70 -5.55 6.11
C ASN A 107 -19.98 -6.11 4.71
N THR A 108 -21.25 -6.42 4.44
CA THR A 108 -21.68 -7.10 3.21
C THR A 108 -21.25 -6.38 1.93
N LYS A 109 -21.20 -5.05 1.94
CA LYS A 109 -20.74 -4.23 0.80
C LYS A 109 -19.25 -4.43 0.57
N VAL A 110 -18.42 -4.27 1.60
CA VAL A 110 -16.97 -4.43 1.50
C VAL A 110 -16.60 -5.88 1.19
N ARG A 111 -17.23 -6.85 1.87
CA ARG A 111 -17.09 -8.29 1.59
C ARG A 111 -17.36 -8.61 0.13
N ARG A 112 -18.46 -8.09 -0.43
CA ARG A 112 -18.84 -8.30 -1.83
C ARG A 112 -17.79 -7.72 -2.77
N SER A 113 -17.21 -6.56 -2.45
CA SER A 113 -16.14 -5.94 -3.24
C SER A 113 -14.87 -6.82 -3.30
N PHE A 114 -14.43 -7.34 -2.15
CA PHE A 114 -13.32 -8.30 -2.10
C PHE A 114 -13.66 -9.58 -2.86
N GLN A 115 -14.86 -10.15 -2.65
CA GLN A 115 -15.30 -11.35 -3.34
C GLN A 115 -15.26 -11.18 -4.87
N GLN A 116 -15.80 -10.09 -5.40
CA GLN A 116 -15.75 -9.79 -6.84
C GLN A 116 -14.31 -9.65 -7.36
N THR A 117 -13.41 -9.06 -6.55
CA THR A 117 -11.99 -8.92 -6.91
C THR A 117 -11.29 -10.28 -7.00
N PHE A 118 -11.55 -11.17 -6.06
CA PHE A 118 -11.00 -12.53 -6.07
C PHE A 118 -11.61 -13.40 -7.16
N GLU A 119 -12.93 -13.33 -7.40
CA GLU A 119 -13.59 -14.02 -8.50
C GLU A 119 -12.99 -13.62 -9.86
N LYS A 120 -12.72 -12.33 -10.07
CA LYS A 120 -11.99 -11.85 -11.26
C LYS A 120 -10.58 -12.44 -11.35
N SER A 121 -9.82 -12.42 -10.26
CA SER A 121 -8.45 -12.97 -10.22
C SER A 121 -8.44 -14.47 -10.53
N ILE A 122 -9.37 -15.22 -9.95
CA ILE A 122 -9.54 -16.67 -10.18
C ILE A 122 -9.95 -16.95 -11.63
N ALA A 123 -10.86 -16.17 -12.20
CA ALA A 123 -11.27 -16.33 -13.60
C ALA A 123 -10.11 -16.10 -14.57
N ILE A 124 -9.36 -15.01 -14.40
CA ILE A 124 -8.13 -14.70 -15.16
C ILE A 124 -7.15 -15.88 -15.05
N PHE A 125 -6.96 -16.37 -13.82
CA PHE A 125 -6.02 -17.42 -13.54
C PHE A 125 -6.40 -18.77 -14.16
N LYS A 126 -7.65 -19.21 -13.98
CA LYS A 126 -8.18 -20.43 -14.58
C LYS A 126 -8.06 -20.42 -16.10
N ASN A 127 -8.28 -19.27 -16.74
CA ASN A 127 -8.09 -19.14 -18.19
C ASN A 127 -6.62 -19.32 -18.61
N ARG A 128 -5.67 -18.76 -17.85
CA ARG A 128 -4.23 -18.91 -18.12
C ARG A 128 -3.74 -20.34 -17.97
N LEU A 129 -4.22 -21.04 -16.94
CA LEU A 129 -3.85 -22.43 -16.72
C LEU A 129 -4.26 -23.35 -17.86
N LYS A 130 -5.32 -23.02 -18.60
CA LYS A 130 -5.76 -23.76 -19.78
C LYS A 130 -4.89 -23.50 -21.02
N THR A 131 -4.24 -22.34 -21.10
CA THR A 131 -3.66 -21.83 -22.36
C THR A 131 -2.12 -21.79 -22.39
N ARG A 132 -1.44 -22.00 -21.26
CA ARG A 132 0.02 -21.87 -21.18
C ARG A 132 0.71 -23.11 -20.62
N SER A 133 1.84 -23.47 -21.25
CA SER A 133 2.78 -24.48 -20.75
C SER A 133 3.48 -24.03 -19.46
N ASN A 134 3.87 -22.75 -19.38
CA ASN A 134 4.49 -22.15 -18.20
C ASN A 134 3.45 -21.41 -17.34
N LYS A 135 3.23 -21.90 -16.13
CA LYS A 135 2.28 -21.34 -15.16
C LYS A 135 2.98 -20.26 -14.31
N TRP A 136 2.68 -18.99 -14.56
CA TRP A 136 3.13 -17.86 -13.74
C TRP A 136 2.06 -16.77 -13.59
N ARG A 137 2.19 -15.91 -12.57
CA ARG A 137 1.41 -14.66 -12.42
C ARG A 137 2.28 -13.46 -12.08
N LEU A 138 1.76 -12.27 -12.39
CA LEU A 138 2.41 -11.01 -12.05
C LEU A 138 1.98 -10.60 -10.64
N ARG A 139 2.93 -10.38 -9.76
CA ARG A 139 2.72 -9.90 -8.38
C ARG A 139 3.14 -8.46 -8.29
N CYS A 140 2.42 -7.64 -7.54
CA CYS A 140 2.74 -6.24 -7.39
C CYS A 140 2.56 -5.79 -5.94
N LEU A 141 3.41 -4.87 -5.50
CA LEU A 141 3.18 -4.04 -4.32
C LEU A 141 2.75 -2.63 -4.75
N PRO A 142 2.13 -1.85 -3.86
CA PRO A 142 1.77 -0.47 -4.16
C PRO A 142 2.98 0.36 -4.60
N PHE A 143 2.80 1.09 -5.70
CA PHE A 143 3.67 2.18 -6.14
C PHE A 143 3.63 3.36 -5.17
N PHE A 144 2.47 3.61 -4.56
CA PHE A 144 2.29 4.66 -3.56
C PHE A 144 1.35 4.24 -2.44
N TYR A 145 1.54 4.87 -1.28
CA TYR A 145 0.67 4.73 -0.10
C TYR A 145 0.12 6.10 0.28
N LEU A 146 -1.19 6.24 0.42
CA LEU A 146 -1.83 7.38 1.10
C LEU A 146 -1.99 7.04 2.57
N ILE A 147 -0.98 7.38 3.38
CA ILE A 147 -0.84 6.86 4.75
C ILE A 147 -1.55 7.69 5.81
N GLY A 148 -2.09 8.85 5.47
CA GLY A 148 -2.71 9.70 6.48
C GLY A 148 -2.99 11.12 6.03
N ILE A 149 -3.58 11.93 6.89
CA ILE A 149 -4.11 11.54 8.22
C ILE A 149 -5.62 11.26 8.14
N ASN A 150 -6.10 10.40 9.04
CA ASN A 150 -7.54 10.24 9.27
C ASN A 150 -8.24 11.57 9.46
N ARG A 151 -9.40 11.70 8.80
CA ARG A 151 -10.25 12.90 8.81
C ARG A 151 -9.53 14.19 8.34
N GLY A 152 -8.37 14.04 7.69
CA GLY A 152 -7.68 15.08 6.93
C GLY A 152 -8.14 15.20 5.47
N GLY A 153 -9.21 14.50 5.06
CA GLY A 153 -9.69 14.51 3.66
C GLY A 153 -9.12 13.40 2.78
N SER A 154 -8.50 12.36 3.37
CA SER A 154 -7.87 11.25 2.65
C SER A 154 -8.81 10.54 1.65
N THR A 155 -10.11 10.42 1.94
CA THR A 155 -11.06 9.80 1.01
C THR A 155 -11.31 10.65 -0.24
N SER A 156 -11.41 11.98 -0.09
CA SER A 156 -11.57 12.89 -1.23
C SER A 156 -10.31 12.92 -2.10
N LEU A 157 -9.14 13.01 -1.45
CA LEU A 157 -7.86 12.93 -2.15
C LEU A 157 -7.70 11.58 -2.86
N TRP A 158 -8.03 10.48 -2.19
CA TRP A 158 -7.98 9.15 -2.80
C TRP A 158 -8.83 9.06 -4.06
N SER A 159 -10.09 9.48 -4.00
CA SER A 159 -10.99 9.52 -5.16
C SER A 159 -10.42 10.35 -6.31
N SER A 160 -9.75 11.47 -6.00
CA SER A 160 -9.09 12.33 -6.99
C SER A 160 -7.82 11.70 -7.57
N LEU A 161 -7.08 10.92 -6.79
CA LEU A 161 -5.90 10.19 -7.26
C LEU A 161 -6.30 9.06 -8.20
N ILE A 162 -7.27 8.22 -7.80
CA ILE A 162 -7.69 7.06 -8.60
C ILE A 162 -8.55 7.40 -9.80
N SER A 163 -8.99 8.66 -9.96
CA SER A 163 -9.62 9.13 -11.20
C SER A 163 -8.60 9.39 -12.32
N HIS A 164 -7.31 9.51 -11.98
CA HIS A 164 -6.25 9.67 -12.96
C HIS A 164 -6.06 8.38 -13.77
N PRO A 165 -6.02 8.41 -15.12
CA PRO A 165 -6.03 7.21 -15.96
C PRO A 165 -4.83 6.28 -15.79
N GLN A 166 -3.73 6.78 -15.20
CA GLN A 166 -2.53 5.99 -14.91
C GLN A 166 -2.40 5.57 -13.44
N LEU A 167 -3.43 5.76 -12.62
CA LEU A 167 -3.43 5.33 -11.22
C LEU A 167 -4.62 4.39 -10.97
N MET A 168 -4.38 3.36 -10.16
CA MET A 168 -5.42 2.41 -9.76
C MET A 168 -5.28 2.08 -8.28
N GLY A 169 -6.39 1.77 -7.60
CA GLY A 169 -6.34 1.17 -6.27
C GLY A 169 -6.14 -0.35 -6.32
N SER A 170 -6.36 -1.03 -5.20
CA SER A 170 -6.35 -2.51 -5.12
C SER A 170 -7.46 -3.19 -5.93
N GLY A 171 -8.49 -2.45 -6.35
CA GLY A 171 -9.68 -2.98 -7.02
C GLY A 171 -10.77 -3.44 -6.04
N ALA A 172 -10.45 -3.67 -4.77
CA ALA A 172 -11.40 -4.10 -3.74
C ALA A 172 -11.83 -2.98 -2.80
N ALA A 173 -10.87 -2.26 -2.22
CA ALA A 173 -11.13 -1.19 -1.25
C ALA A 173 -9.98 -0.17 -1.23
N LYS A 174 -10.26 1.03 -0.70
CA LYS A 174 -9.25 2.06 -0.42
C LYS A 174 -8.31 1.62 0.70
N GLU A 175 -8.90 1.27 1.85
CA GLU A 175 -8.18 1.05 3.11
C GLU A 175 -8.07 -0.45 3.35
N LEU A 176 -6.84 -0.99 3.25
CA LEU A 176 -6.59 -2.42 3.40
C LEU A 176 -6.20 -2.79 4.83
N HIS A 177 -5.64 -1.86 5.60
CA HIS A 177 -5.24 -2.08 6.99
C HIS A 177 -4.36 -3.31 7.20
N TYR A 178 -3.57 -3.68 6.18
CA TYR A 178 -2.71 -4.85 6.28
C TYR A 178 -1.65 -4.69 7.37
N TRP A 179 -0.91 -3.59 7.34
CA TRP A 179 0.28 -3.43 8.18
C TRP A 179 0.00 -3.03 9.62
N ASP A 180 -1.06 -2.27 9.87
CA ASP A 180 -1.45 -1.76 11.19
C ASP A 180 -2.31 -2.78 11.95
N GLU A 181 -3.32 -3.38 11.32
CA GLU A 181 -4.33 -4.19 12.00
C GLU A 181 -4.28 -5.67 11.58
N VAL A 182 -4.45 -5.94 10.28
CA VAL A 182 -4.74 -7.30 9.78
C VAL A 182 -3.55 -8.24 9.96
N ARG A 183 -2.30 -7.79 9.72
CA ARG A 183 -1.09 -8.61 9.82
C ARG A 183 -0.87 -9.17 11.22
N TYR A 184 -1.09 -8.36 12.25
CA TYR A 184 -0.82 -8.75 13.63
C TYR A 184 -2.08 -9.14 14.41
N GLY A 185 -3.26 -8.96 13.81
CA GLY A 185 -4.54 -9.30 14.43
C GLY A 185 -4.95 -8.35 15.55
N ALA A 186 -4.28 -7.21 15.72
CA ALA A 186 -4.67 -6.23 16.73
C ALA A 186 -5.60 -5.15 16.18
N GLY A 187 -6.30 -4.49 17.10
CA GLY A 187 -7.48 -3.68 16.80
C GLY A 187 -8.77 -4.51 16.64
N LEU A 188 -8.69 -5.83 16.49
CA LEU A 188 -9.86 -6.68 16.36
C LEU A 188 -10.77 -6.64 17.60
N GLU A 189 -10.22 -6.73 18.81
CA GLU A 189 -11.05 -6.59 20.02
C GLU A 189 -11.58 -5.17 20.22
N GLU A 190 -10.72 -4.16 20.08
CA GLU A 190 -11.05 -2.75 20.33
C GLU A 190 -12.05 -2.14 19.30
N MET A 191 -12.05 -2.62 18.04
CA MET A 191 -13.02 -2.20 17.01
C MET A 191 -14.36 -2.96 17.06
N GLY A 192 -14.62 -3.76 18.11
CA GLY A 192 -15.84 -4.58 18.21
C GLY A 192 -15.84 -5.79 17.26
N TYR A 193 -14.67 -6.15 16.75
CA TYR A 193 -14.43 -7.32 15.90
C TYR A 193 -13.83 -8.52 16.68
N GLY A 194 -13.88 -8.53 18.01
CA GLY A 194 -13.40 -9.65 18.84
C GLY A 194 -14.10 -10.98 18.53
N GLN A 195 -15.35 -10.91 18.05
CA GLN A 195 -16.10 -12.05 17.51
C GLN A 195 -15.50 -12.66 16.23
N TYR A 196 -14.71 -11.91 15.46
CA TYR A 196 -14.04 -12.39 14.24
C TYR A 196 -12.68 -13.02 14.57
N LEU A 197 -12.10 -12.74 15.75
CA LEU A 197 -10.93 -13.47 16.24
C LEU A 197 -11.22 -14.97 16.29
N ALA A 198 -12.45 -15.40 16.59
CA ALA A 198 -12.84 -16.81 16.53
C ALA A 198 -12.78 -17.38 15.09
N LEU A 199 -13.15 -16.59 14.08
CA LEU A 199 -13.14 -17.00 12.67
C LEU A 199 -11.73 -17.07 12.08
N ILE A 200 -10.76 -16.34 12.63
CA ILE A 200 -9.35 -16.32 12.19
C ILE A 200 -8.39 -16.82 13.28
N ARG A 201 -8.90 -17.54 14.30
CA ARG A 201 -8.11 -17.99 15.46
C ARG A 201 -7.07 -19.05 15.11
N ASN A 202 -7.37 -19.89 14.11
CA ASN A 202 -6.49 -20.99 13.66
C ASN A 202 -5.43 -20.56 12.65
N ASP A 203 -5.29 -19.27 12.47
CA ASP A 203 -4.82 -18.67 11.25
C ASP A 203 -3.55 -17.91 11.72
N THR A 204 -2.38 -18.22 11.16
CA THR A 204 -1.08 -17.85 11.74
C THR A 204 -0.89 -16.34 11.86
N ILE A 205 -0.35 -15.89 13.00
CA ILE A 205 0.10 -14.51 13.23
C ILE A 205 1.64 -14.52 13.32
N PRO A 206 2.35 -13.65 12.60
CA PRO A 206 1.83 -12.64 11.67
C PRO A 206 1.20 -13.26 10.41
N ARG A 207 0.22 -12.56 9.82
CA ARG A 207 -0.40 -12.97 8.54
C ARG A 207 0.62 -12.85 7.42
N PRO A 208 0.67 -13.84 6.53
CA PRO A 208 1.67 -13.82 5.46
C PRO A 208 1.46 -12.64 4.52
N ILE A 209 2.56 -12.03 4.08
CA ILE A 209 2.55 -10.92 3.10
C ILE A 209 1.90 -11.35 1.78
N LYS A 210 1.91 -12.65 1.48
CA LYS A 210 1.19 -13.19 0.33
C LYS A 210 -0.29 -12.79 0.30
N SER A 211 -0.99 -12.83 1.44
CA SER A 211 -2.42 -12.46 1.50
C SER A 211 -2.65 -10.97 1.24
N TYR A 212 -1.64 -10.13 1.47
CA TYR A 212 -1.68 -8.73 1.10
C TYR A 212 -1.43 -8.53 -0.39
N VAL A 213 -0.41 -9.19 -0.93
CA VAL A 213 -0.06 -9.15 -2.37
C VAL A 213 -1.22 -9.68 -3.22
N ASP A 214 -1.92 -10.72 -2.74
CA ASP A 214 -3.06 -11.34 -3.43
C ASP A 214 -4.21 -10.34 -3.72
N LEU A 215 -4.31 -9.24 -2.96
CA LEU A 215 -5.32 -8.20 -3.16
C LEU A 215 -5.13 -7.41 -4.45
N PHE A 216 -3.91 -7.40 -5.00
CA PHE A 216 -3.56 -6.56 -6.15
C PHE A 216 -3.60 -7.33 -7.46
N ASP A 217 -3.80 -8.65 -7.46
CA ASP A 217 -3.60 -9.47 -8.66
C ASP A 217 -4.55 -9.16 -9.81
N SER A 218 -5.81 -8.85 -9.50
CA SER A 218 -6.78 -8.45 -10.53
C SER A 218 -6.32 -7.18 -11.27
N VAL A 219 -5.73 -6.23 -10.54
CA VAL A 219 -5.24 -4.96 -11.08
C VAL A 219 -3.86 -5.13 -11.72
N ALA A 220 -3.01 -5.99 -11.15
CA ALA A 220 -1.75 -6.40 -11.77
C ALA A 220 -1.99 -6.93 -13.18
N GLU A 221 -3.11 -7.62 -13.42
CA GLU A 221 -3.41 -8.11 -14.76
C GLU A 221 -3.82 -7.01 -15.75
N THR A 222 -4.65 -6.06 -15.33
CA THR A 222 -4.95 -4.86 -16.12
C THR A 222 -3.68 -4.07 -16.44
N LEU A 223 -2.78 -3.97 -15.46
CA LEU A 223 -1.51 -3.30 -15.60
C LEU A 223 -0.59 -4.03 -16.60
N ARG A 224 -0.58 -5.36 -16.59
CA ARG A 224 0.21 -6.17 -17.54
C ARG A 224 -0.31 -6.06 -18.97
N SER A 225 -1.62 -5.92 -19.19
CA SER A 225 -2.17 -5.74 -20.54
C SER A 225 -2.00 -4.31 -21.07
N THR A 226 -1.93 -3.33 -20.17
CA THR A 226 -1.75 -1.91 -20.52
C THR A 226 -0.27 -1.56 -20.69
N HIS A 227 0.15 -1.23 -21.90
CA HIS A 227 1.52 -0.81 -22.18
C HIS A 227 1.57 0.33 -23.19
N VAL A 228 2.66 1.08 -23.14
CA VAL A 228 3.06 2.06 -24.15
C VAL A 228 4.44 1.68 -24.67
N MET A 229 4.76 2.12 -25.89
CA MET A 229 6.11 2.00 -26.43
C MET A 229 6.90 3.26 -26.05
N ASP A 230 8.08 3.09 -25.48
CA ASP A 230 8.99 4.20 -25.23
C ASP A 230 9.63 4.69 -26.54
N ARG A 231 10.44 5.77 -26.45
CA ARG A 231 11.13 6.35 -27.61
C ARG A 231 12.08 5.37 -28.32
N ASN A 232 12.51 4.32 -27.63
CA ASN A 232 13.41 3.29 -28.13
C ASN A 232 12.65 2.01 -28.55
N GLY A 233 11.32 2.05 -28.61
CA GLY A 233 10.49 0.90 -28.96
C GLY A 233 10.42 -0.18 -27.87
N ARG A 234 10.73 0.13 -26.62
CA ARG A 234 10.58 -0.81 -25.49
C ARG A 234 9.19 -0.67 -24.88
N LYS A 235 8.61 -1.80 -24.50
CA LYS A 235 7.33 -1.82 -23.77
C LYS A 235 7.53 -1.26 -22.37
N PHE A 236 6.62 -0.39 -21.95
CA PHE A 236 6.56 0.15 -20.60
C PHE A 236 5.12 0.10 -20.08
N HIS A 237 4.94 -0.29 -18.82
CA HIS A 237 3.65 -0.41 -18.16
C HIS A 237 3.43 0.80 -17.24
N PRO A 238 2.62 1.80 -17.66
CA PRO A 238 2.61 3.11 -17.02
C PRO A 238 1.72 3.19 -15.78
N ILE A 239 0.93 2.17 -15.47
CA ILE A 239 -0.05 2.23 -14.38
C ILE A 239 0.66 2.11 -13.01
N GLY A 240 0.34 3.03 -12.10
CA GLY A 240 0.73 3.02 -10.69
C GLY A 240 -0.40 2.50 -9.81
N ILE A 241 -0.16 1.41 -9.08
CA ILE A 241 -1.12 0.87 -8.10
C ILE A 241 -0.91 1.56 -6.75
N GLY A 242 -1.98 1.96 -6.08
CA GLY A 242 -1.96 2.58 -4.76
C GLY A 242 -2.61 1.74 -3.68
N GLU A 243 -2.26 2.03 -2.43
CA GLU A 243 -2.97 1.65 -1.21
C GLU A 243 -3.22 2.92 -0.38
N GLY A 244 -4.32 3.00 0.37
CA GLY A 244 -4.74 4.25 0.99
C GLY A 244 -5.29 4.15 2.40
N SER A 245 -4.66 3.38 3.30
CA SER A 245 -5.00 3.32 4.73
C SER A 245 -4.45 4.54 5.51
N PRO A 246 -5.29 5.52 5.90
CA PRO A 246 -4.82 6.75 6.53
C PRO A 246 -4.40 6.57 8.00
N ASN A 247 -4.63 5.39 8.57
CA ASN A 247 -4.14 4.99 9.89
C ASN A 247 -2.63 4.78 9.90
N TYR A 248 -2.01 4.42 8.77
CA TYR A 248 -0.58 4.09 8.70
C TYR A 248 0.37 5.18 9.20
N LEU A 249 -0.05 6.45 9.17
CA LEU A 249 0.74 7.57 9.69
C LEU A 249 0.78 7.60 11.22
N THR A 250 -0.34 7.27 11.88
CA THR A 250 -0.53 7.47 13.32
C THR A 250 -0.58 6.18 14.10
N ASP A 251 -1.04 5.11 13.46
CA ASP A 251 -1.28 3.82 14.06
C ASP A 251 -0.34 2.77 13.43
N PHE A 252 0.71 2.50 14.18
CA PHE A 252 1.45 1.24 14.11
C PHE A 252 1.54 0.69 15.54
N GLY A 253 0.41 0.67 16.27
CA GLY A 253 0.34 0.31 17.69
C GLY A 253 0.90 -1.09 17.98
N ASN A 254 0.91 -1.95 16.97
CA ASN A 254 1.50 -3.29 17.01
C ASN A 254 3.01 -3.35 16.83
N TRP A 255 3.70 -2.21 16.88
CA TRP A 255 5.15 -2.18 16.82
C TRP A 255 5.79 -3.09 17.89
N LYS A 256 5.15 -3.28 19.05
CA LYS A 256 5.61 -4.19 20.13
C LYS A 256 5.55 -5.67 19.75
N VAL A 257 4.68 -6.03 18.80
CA VAL A 257 4.49 -7.40 18.31
C VAL A 257 5.56 -7.77 17.29
N LEU A 258 6.12 -6.79 16.57
CA LEU A 258 7.24 -7.01 15.66
C LEU A 258 8.45 -7.60 16.42
N GLU A 259 8.97 -8.73 15.96
CA GLU A 259 10.07 -9.45 16.64
C GLU A 259 11.28 -8.54 16.90
N ALA A 260 11.66 -7.73 15.91
CA ALA A 260 12.78 -6.80 16.00
C ALA A 260 12.61 -5.67 17.05
N ASN A 261 11.40 -5.47 17.58
CA ASN A 261 11.08 -4.48 18.61
C ASN A 261 10.78 -5.11 19.99
N LYS A 262 10.84 -6.44 20.10
CA LYS A 262 10.42 -7.16 21.31
C LYS A 262 11.25 -6.70 22.53
N GLY A 263 10.55 -6.35 23.61
CA GLY A 263 11.17 -5.93 24.88
C GLY A 263 11.65 -4.48 24.93
N LEU A 264 11.41 -3.68 23.88
CA LEU A 264 11.75 -2.25 23.89
C LEU A 264 10.62 -1.41 24.51
N SER A 265 10.99 -0.30 25.14
CA SER A 265 10.05 0.70 25.68
C SER A 265 9.48 1.62 24.60
N GLU A 266 10.21 1.78 23.49
CA GLU A 266 9.86 2.61 22.33
C GLU A 266 10.17 1.86 21.03
N PRO A 267 9.46 2.16 19.91
CA PRO A 267 9.67 1.47 18.65
C PRO A 267 11.04 1.82 18.03
N LYS A 268 11.90 0.81 17.86
CA LYS A 268 13.11 0.93 17.03
C LYS A 268 12.75 0.95 15.54
N TYR A 269 11.80 0.10 15.15
CA TYR A 269 11.28 0.03 13.79
C TYR A 269 9.77 0.30 13.77
N ILE A 270 9.33 0.96 12.70
CA ILE A 270 7.93 1.30 12.45
C ILE A 270 7.59 0.96 11.00
N LEU A 271 6.32 1.05 10.61
CA LEU A 271 5.86 0.79 9.26
C LEU A 271 6.72 1.45 8.16
N ALA A 272 7.14 2.71 8.35
CA ALA A 272 7.99 3.40 7.38
C ALA A 272 9.30 2.65 7.09
N HIS A 273 9.88 1.98 8.09
CA HIS A 273 11.08 1.14 7.92
C HIS A 273 10.77 -0.10 7.10
N ILE A 274 9.64 -0.77 7.37
CA ILE A 274 9.19 -1.96 6.63
C ILE A 274 8.98 -1.61 5.15
N LEU A 275 8.24 -0.53 4.86
CA LEU A 275 7.99 -0.09 3.49
C LEU A 275 9.31 0.29 2.78
N LYS A 276 10.22 0.99 3.47
CA LYS A 276 11.50 1.37 2.89
C LYS A 276 12.39 0.16 2.57
N MET A 277 12.36 -0.86 3.43
CA MET A 277 13.11 -2.11 3.26
C MET A 277 12.58 -2.90 2.05
N LEU A 278 11.27 -3.12 1.98
CA LEU A 278 10.65 -3.95 0.94
C LEU A 278 10.61 -3.25 -0.43
N THR A 279 10.26 -1.97 -0.44
CA THR A 279 10.07 -1.18 -1.67
C THR A 279 10.78 0.17 -1.55
N PRO A 280 12.12 0.23 -1.73
CA PRO A 280 12.90 1.45 -1.47
C PRO A 280 12.52 2.68 -2.30
N ARG A 281 11.80 2.47 -3.41
CA ARG A 281 11.31 3.50 -4.36
C ARG A 281 9.82 3.86 -4.15
N VAL A 282 9.18 3.35 -3.11
CA VAL A 282 7.78 3.60 -2.79
C VAL A 282 7.53 5.10 -2.55
N LYS A 283 6.37 5.58 -3.00
CA LYS A 283 5.94 6.96 -2.75
C LYS A 283 4.99 6.99 -1.55
N ILE A 284 5.30 7.84 -0.58
CA ILE A 284 4.43 8.06 0.58
C ILE A 284 3.72 9.40 0.37
N VAL A 285 2.40 9.38 0.38
CA VAL A 285 1.52 10.54 0.26
C VAL A 285 0.86 10.76 1.61
N VAL A 286 0.94 12.00 2.09
CA VAL A 286 0.30 12.43 3.33
C VAL A 286 -0.54 13.67 3.02
N ILE A 287 -1.79 13.66 3.44
CA ILE A 287 -2.65 14.85 3.51
C ILE A 287 -2.77 15.27 4.98
N LEU A 288 -2.34 16.49 5.25
CA LEU A 288 -2.47 17.10 6.57
C LEU A 288 -3.60 18.12 6.54
N ARG A 289 -4.23 18.31 7.70
CA ARG A 289 -5.23 19.34 7.96
C ARG A 289 -4.80 20.10 9.19
N ASP A 290 -5.27 21.34 9.32
CA ASP A 290 -5.18 22.09 10.56
C ASP A 290 -5.54 21.19 11.76
N PRO A 291 -4.64 21.06 12.76
CA PRO A 291 -4.83 20.12 13.85
C PRO A 291 -6.02 20.50 14.74
N ILE A 292 -6.36 21.78 14.86
CA ILE A 292 -7.53 22.26 15.60
C ILE A 292 -8.78 21.86 14.84
N GLU A 293 -8.87 22.05 13.53
CA GLU A 293 -10.06 21.62 12.76
C GLU A 293 -10.20 20.09 12.67
N ARG A 294 -9.06 19.39 12.64
CA ARG A 294 -9.01 17.93 12.70
C ARG A 294 -9.51 17.41 14.05
N CYS A 295 -9.36 18.17 15.14
CA CYS A 295 -9.68 17.71 16.48
C CYS A 295 -11.18 17.50 16.70
N PRO A 296 -12.14 18.42 16.46
CA PRO A 296 -13.58 18.15 16.59
C PRO A 296 -14.04 17.00 15.70
N SER A 297 -13.46 16.94 14.51
CA SER A 297 -13.52 15.76 13.66
C SER A 297 -12.53 14.70 14.14
N GLY A 298 -12.33 14.42 15.43
CA GLY A 298 -11.34 13.43 15.92
C GLY A 298 -11.55 13.06 17.40
N THR A 299 -12.13 13.98 18.17
CA THR A 299 -12.40 13.95 19.61
C THR A 299 -13.56 13.03 20.01
N LEU A 300 -13.71 11.87 19.38
CA LEU A 300 -14.38 10.74 20.05
C LEU A 300 -13.44 9.57 20.26
N VAL A 301 -12.19 9.66 19.79
CA VAL A 301 -11.20 8.60 20.00
C VAL A 301 -9.91 9.26 20.49
N TYR A 302 -9.64 9.07 21.78
CA TYR A 302 -8.43 9.41 22.54
C TYR A 302 -8.31 10.86 23.03
N PHE A 303 -8.00 10.99 24.33
CA PHE A 303 -7.73 12.20 25.15
C PHE A 303 -8.92 12.91 25.84
N LEU A 304 -9.53 12.21 26.80
CA LEU A 304 -9.84 12.83 28.09
C LEU A 304 -9.17 12.00 29.21
N THR A 305 -7.86 12.16 29.35
CA THR A 305 -7.19 11.96 30.65
C THR A 305 -6.47 13.26 30.97
N PRO A 306 -6.93 14.02 31.98
CA PRO A 306 -6.24 15.21 32.43
C PRO A 306 -4.98 14.77 33.18
N ILE A 307 -3.82 15.17 32.68
CA ILE A 307 -2.59 15.16 33.48
C ILE A 307 -2.61 16.49 34.24
N PHE A 308 -2.87 16.41 35.55
CA PHE A 308 -2.37 17.37 36.53
C PHE A 308 -0.90 17.06 36.80
#